data_AF-A0A942WEH7-F1
#
_entry.id   AF-A0A942WEH7-F1
#
_cell.length_a   1.000
_cell.length_b   1.000
_cell.length_c   1.000
_cell.angle_alpha   90.00
_cell.angle_beta   90.00
_cell.angle_gamma   90.00
#
_symmetry.space_group_name_H-M   'P 1'
#
loop_
_entity.id
_entity.type
_entity.pdbx_description
1 polymer ?
#
loop_
_entity_poly.entity_id
_entity_poly.type
_entity_poly.pdbx_seq_one_letter_code
_entity_poly.pdbx_strand_id
1 'polypeptide(L)'
;MTKEHVLAKQLLNAVWNEDVELAGIVLDAGADANWYFNGYPILLHAVFTRNEEMVMLLLEYGAQQASEALGFALDRGIGEMVRPLAFLGIVPKKEHVLKKYGEFPQRYAPII
;
A
#
# COMPACT_ATOMS: atom_id res chain seq x y z
N MET A 1 -5.88 -5.88 27.57
CA MET A 1 -5.44 -5.53 26.21
C MET A 1 -5.68 -6.75 25.34
N THR A 2 -6.42 -6.63 24.24
CA THR A 2 -6.64 -7.75 23.32
C THR A 2 -5.30 -8.12 22.66
N LYS A 3 -5.07 -9.41 22.41
CA LYS A 3 -3.83 -9.93 21.80
C LYS A 3 -3.48 -9.19 20.51
N GLU A 4 -4.50 -8.86 19.72
CA GLU A 4 -4.42 -8.08 18.48
C GLU A 4 -3.79 -6.70 18.69
N HIS A 5 -4.18 -5.97 19.73
CA HIS A 5 -3.62 -4.64 20.01
C HIS A 5 -2.14 -4.70 20.42
N VAL A 6 -1.71 -5.81 21.03
CA VAL A 6 -0.29 -6.02 21.37
C VAL A 6 0.52 -6.26 20.10
N LEU A 7 0.04 -7.14 19.22
CA LEU A 7 0.68 -7.45 17.93
C LEU A 7 0.75 -6.21 17.02
N ALA A 8 -0.34 -5.43 16.93
CA ALA A 8 -0.38 -4.20 16.16
C ALA A 8 0.67 -3.17 16.63
N LYS A 9 0.84 -3.02 17.95
CA LYS A 9 1.85 -2.13 18.52
C LYS A 9 3.27 -2.66 18.28
N GLN A 10 3.47 -3.97 18.34
CA GLN A 10 4.76 -4.60 18.01
C GLN A 10 5.13 -4.38 16.54
N LEU A 11 4.17 -4.55 15.63
CA LEU A 11 4.34 -4.29 14.21
C LEU A 11 4.71 -2.82 13.97
N LEU A 12 4.03 -1.89 14.63
CA LEU A 12 4.35 -0.46 14.55
C LEU A 12 5.79 -0.19 14.99
N ASN A 13 6.21 -0.74 16.13
CA ASN A 13 7.59 -0.58 16.60
C ASN A 13 8.60 -1.16 15.60
N ALA A 14 8.32 -2.32 15.01
CA ALA A 14 9.17 -2.92 13.99
C ALA A 14 9.32 -2.01 12.75
N VAL A 15 8.22 -1.42 12.28
CA VAL A 15 8.22 -0.45 11.18
C VAL A 15 9.08 0.78 11.49
N TRP A 16 8.94 1.36 12.69
CA TRP A 16 9.72 2.55 13.10
C TRP A 16 11.20 2.25 13.35
N ASN A 17 11.52 1.02 13.75
CA ASN A 17 12.89 0.56 13.93
C ASN A 17 13.50 0.00 12.63
N GLU A 18 12.75 0.00 11.52
CA GLU A 18 13.16 -0.58 10.23
C GLU A 18 13.53 -2.07 10.32
N ASP A 19 12.95 -2.79 11.30
CA ASP A 19 13.23 -4.20 11.58
C ASP A 19 12.26 -5.10 10.80
N VAL A 20 12.68 -5.46 9.58
CA VAL A 20 11.89 -6.28 8.64
C VAL A 20 11.69 -7.70 9.16
N GLU A 21 12.68 -8.28 9.85
CA GLU A 21 12.57 -9.63 10.41
C GLU A 21 11.52 -9.68 11.52
N LEU A 22 11.55 -8.72 12.45
CA LEU A 22 10.55 -8.63 13.51
C LEU A 22 9.16 -8.38 12.94
N ALA A 23 9.04 -7.51 11.92
CA ALA A 23 7.77 -7.28 11.25
C ALA A 23 7.21 -8.57 10.64
N GLY A 24 8.05 -9.38 9.98
CA GLY A 24 7.65 -10.69 9.43
C GLY A 24 7.14 -11.64 10.50
N ILE A 25 7.87 -11.79 11.60
CA ILE A 25 7.46 -12.66 12.73
C ILE A 25 6.12 -12.22 13.32
N VAL A 26 5.89 -10.91 13.44
CA VAL A 26 4.67 -10.35 14.01
C VAL A 26 3.48 -10.52 13.05
N LEU A 27 3.69 -10.35 11.75
CA LEU A 27 2.70 -10.62 10.70
C LEU A 27 2.33 -12.10 10.65
N ASP A 28 3.32 -13.01 10.70
CA ASP A 28 3.11 -14.46 10.81
C ASP A 28 2.32 -14.84 12.07
N ALA A 29 2.51 -14.11 13.17
CA ALA A 29 1.76 -14.30 14.41
C ALA A 29 0.28 -13.83 14.32
N GLY A 30 -0.13 -13.28 13.17
CA GLY A 30 -1.49 -12.82 12.88
C GLY A 30 -1.71 -11.33 13.12
N ALA A 31 -0.67 -10.50 13.03
CA ALA A 31 -0.85 -9.06 13.04
C ALA A 31 -1.56 -8.58 11.77
N ASP A 32 -2.43 -7.59 11.93
CA ASP A 32 -3.18 -7.01 10.82
C ASP A 32 -2.32 -5.99 10.05
N ALA A 33 -1.97 -6.33 8.81
CA ALA A 33 -1.25 -5.44 7.88
C ALA A 33 -2.09 -4.23 7.43
N ASN A 34 -3.40 -4.21 7.71
CA ASN A 34 -4.32 -3.10 7.42
C ASN A 34 -4.61 -2.23 8.65
N TRP A 35 -3.89 -2.45 9.75
CA TRP A 35 -4.16 -1.73 10.99
C TRP A 35 -3.88 -0.22 10.88
N TYR A 36 -4.70 0.57 11.56
CA TYR A 36 -4.60 2.03 11.61
C TYR A 36 -4.02 2.49 12.95
N PHE A 37 -2.99 3.34 12.88
CA PHE A 37 -2.42 4.04 14.01
C PHE A 37 -2.49 5.54 13.82
N ASN A 38 -3.06 6.23 14.81
CA ASN A 38 -3.19 7.70 14.80
C ASN A 38 -3.86 8.23 13.51
N GLY A 39 -4.85 7.49 12.99
CA GLY A 39 -5.58 7.84 11.77
C GLY A 39 -4.87 7.47 10.46
N TYR A 40 -3.69 6.86 10.51
CA TYR A 40 -2.95 6.44 9.31
C TYR A 40 -2.73 4.93 9.28
N PRO A 41 -2.81 4.28 8.10
CA PRO A 41 -2.53 2.86 7.98
C PRO A 41 -1.05 2.56 8.21
N ILE A 42 -0.74 1.37 8.71
CA ILE A 42 0.63 0.96 9.03
C ILE A 42 1.58 1.04 7.82
N LEU A 43 1.06 0.74 6.62
CA LEU A 43 1.78 0.89 5.36
C LEU A 43 2.32 2.32 5.14
N LEU A 44 1.58 3.34 5.58
CA LEU A 44 1.97 4.74 5.43
C LEU A 44 3.18 5.09 6.32
N HIS A 45 3.28 4.47 7.50
CA HIS A 45 4.44 4.62 8.37
C HIS A 45 5.69 3.98 7.74
N ALA A 46 5.55 2.83 7.07
CA ALA A 46 6.65 2.20 6.32
C ALA A 46 7.12 3.05 5.12
N VAL A 47 6.18 3.70 4.42
CA VAL A 47 6.51 4.66 3.36
C VAL A 47 7.23 5.88 3.91
N PHE A 48 6.87 6.34 5.11
CA PHE A 48 7.52 7.47 5.76
C PHE A 48 8.96 7.14 6.20
N THR A 49 9.22 5.92 6.67
CA THR A 49 10.59 5.45 6.97
C THR A 49 11.40 5.16 5.71
N ARG A 50 10.76 5.18 4.52
CA ARG A 50 11.38 4.96 3.20
C ARG A 50 12.02 3.57 3.07
N ASN A 51 11.52 2.60 3.83
CA ASN A 51 12.02 1.24 3.80
C ASN A 51 11.23 0.43 2.76
N GLU A 52 11.86 0.20 1.60
CA GLU A 52 11.24 -0.54 0.49
C GLU A 52 10.91 -1.99 0.87
N GLU A 53 11.80 -2.67 1.58
CA GLU A 53 11.60 -4.05 2.02
C GLU A 53 10.42 -4.19 2.97
N MET A 54 10.26 -3.25 3.91
CA MET A 54 9.13 -3.19 4.81
C MET A 54 7.81 -2.95 4.06
N VAL A 55 7.82 -2.05 3.06
CA VAL A 55 6.65 -1.78 2.22
C VAL A 55 6.26 -3.03 1.42
N MET A 56 7.24 -3.70 0.81
CA MET A 56 7.00 -4.95 0.07
C MET A 56 6.41 -6.03 0.99
N LEU A 57 6.99 -6.24 2.17
CA LEU A 57 6.50 -7.20 3.15
C LEU A 57 5.03 -6.92 3.52
N LEU A 58 4.68 -5.69 3.85
CA LEU A 58 3.30 -5.34 4.21
C LEU A 58 2.32 -5.56 3.04
N LEU A 59 2.74 -5.28 1.80
CA LEU A 59 1.94 -5.53 0.60
C LEU A 59 1.75 -7.03 0.34
N GLU A 60 2.78 -7.85 0.55
CA GLU A 60 2.70 -9.32 0.43
C GLU A 60 1.69 -9.92 1.41
N TYR A 61 1.60 -9.35 2.62
CA TYR A 61 0.61 -9.71 3.63
C TYR A 61 -0.78 -9.09 3.40
N GLY A 62 -1.00 -8.46 2.24
CA GLY A 62 -2.32 -8.00 1.81
C GLY A 62 -2.73 -6.63 2.33
N ALA A 63 -1.78 -5.71 2.57
CA ALA A 63 -2.10 -4.32 2.86
C ALA A 63 -2.82 -3.65 1.67
N GLN A 64 -4.03 -3.14 1.90
CA GLN A 64 -4.91 -2.60 0.86
C GLN A 64 -4.76 -1.09 0.64
N GLN A 65 -4.11 -0.38 1.56
CA GLN A 65 -3.99 1.08 1.55
C GLN A 65 -2.88 1.60 0.63
N ALA A 66 -2.49 0.81 -0.39
CA ALA A 66 -1.46 1.19 -1.35
C ALA A 66 -1.80 2.46 -2.12
N SER A 67 -3.08 2.73 -2.38
CA SER A 67 -3.52 3.95 -3.07
C SER A 67 -3.31 5.21 -2.22
N GLU A 68 -3.68 5.17 -0.93
CA GLU A 68 -3.44 6.25 0.03
C GLU A 68 -1.94 6.46 0.24
N ALA A 69 -1.19 5.38 0.40
CA ALA A 69 0.26 5.39 0.53
C ALA A 69 0.95 5.97 -0.71
N LEU A 70 0.45 5.68 -1.92
CA LEU A 70 0.98 6.26 -3.16
C LEU A 70 0.72 7.76 -3.21
N GLY A 71 -0.50 8.20 -2.90
CA GLY A 71 -0.82 9.63 -2.82
C GLY A 71 0.13 10.37 -1.89
N PHE A 72 0.35 9.81 -0.69
CA PHE A 72 1.29 10.36 0.28
C PHE A 72 2.74 10.41 -0.24
N ALA A 73 3.21 9.35 -0.91
CA ALA A 73 4.55 9.31 -1.47
C ALA A 73 4.73 10.39 -2.56
N LEU A 74 3.73 10.59 -3.41
CA LEU A 74 3.75 11.62 -4.44
C LEU A 74 3.73 13.03 -3.83
N ASP A 75 2.86 13.29 -2.86
CA ASP A 75 2.73 14.60 -2.21
C ASP A 75 4.01 15.02 -1.48
N ARG A 76 4.75 14.05 -0.91
CA ARG A 76 6.03 14.31 -0.23
C ARG A 76 7.26 14.20 -1.14
N GLY A 77 7.09 13.85 -2.41
CA GLY A 77 8.22 13.66 -3.33
C GLY A 77 9.09 12.44 -3.02
N ILE A 78 8.54 11.41 -2.37
CA ILE A 78 9.22 10.15 -2.05
C ILE A 78 9.18 9.23 -3.28
N GLY A 79 9.94 9.60 -4.32
CA GLY A 79 9.92 8.91 -5.62
C GLY A 79 10.30 7.42 -5.55
N GLU A 80 11.14 7.04 -4.58
CA GLU A 80 11.59 5.66 -4.37
C GLU A 80 10.43 4.72 -4.01
N MET A 81 9.42 5.23 -3.29
CA MET A 81 8.25 4.44 -2.87
C MET A 81 7.18 4.34 -3.97
N VAL A 82 7.28 5.14 -5.03
CA VAL A 82 6.30 5.14 -6.13
C VAL A 82 6.29 3.81 -6.87
N ARG A 83 7.47 3.25 -7.16
CA ARG A 83 7.58 1.97 -7.86
C ARG A 83 6.95 0.80 -7.09
N PRO A 84 7.35 0.51 -5.84
CA PRO A 84 6.77 -0.62 -5.10
C PRO A 84 5.26 -0.45 -4.92
N LEU A 85 4.79 0.75 -4.58
CA LEU A 85 3.35 1.01 -4.39
C LEU A 85 2.55 0.89 -5.68
N ALA A 86 3.04 1.44 -6.80
CA ALA A 86 2.31 1.43 -8.06
C ALA A 86 2.27 0.04 -8.73
N PHE A 87 3.37 -0.71 -8.68
CA PHE A 87 3.46 -2.00 -9.37
C PHE A 87 2.98 -3.18 -8.54
N LEU A 88 3.13 -3.14 -7.21
CA LEU A 88 2.75 -4.25 -6.34
C LEU A 88 1.42 -4.00 -5.61
N GLY A 89 1.12 -2.75 -5.27
CA GLY A 89 -0.02 -2.42 -4.42
C GLY A 89 -1.27 -1.96 -5.17
N ILE A 90 -1.14 -1.38 -6.37
CA ILE A 90 -2.29 -0.89 -7.14
C ILE A 90 -2.63 -1.91 -8.22
N VAL A 91 -3.78 -2.56 -8.09
CA VAL A 91 -4.40 -3.22 -9.23
C VAL A 91 -4.80 -2.12 -10.22
N PRO A 92 -4.17 -1.99 -11.41
CA PRO A 92 -4.59 -1.00 -12.38
C PRO A 92 -6.06 -1.24 -12.70
N LYS A 93 -6.90 -0.23 -12.45
CA LYS A 93 -8.34 -0.33 -12.72
C LYS A 93 -8.49 -0.65 -14.21
N LYS A 94 -9.01 -1.83 -14.54
CA LYS A 94 -9.26 -2.22 -15.92
C LYS A 94 -10.13 -1.16 -16.58
N GLU A 95 -9.65 -0.60 -17.68
CA GLU A 95 -10.37 0.43 -18.42
C GLU A 95 -11.64 -0.19 -19.01
N HIS A 96 -12.81 0.19 -18.49
CA HIS A 96 -14.09 -0.24 -19.04
C HIS A 96 -14.45 0.68 -20.21
N VAL A 97 -14.04 0.28 -21.41
CA VAL A 97 -14.45 0.97 -22.64
C VAL A 97 -15.94 0.75 -22.86
N LEU A 98 -16.74 1.83 -22.81
CA LEU A 98 -18.18 1.74 -23.12
C LEU A 98 -18.33 1.35 -24.60
N LYS A 99 -19.18 0.34 -24.89
CA LYS A 99 -19.40 -0.19 -26.26
C LYS A 99 -19.66 0.87 -27.32
N LYS A 100 -20.24 2.02 -26.94
CA LYS A 100 -20.53 3.15 -27.84
C LYS A 100 -19.28 3.83 -28.42
N TYR A 101 -18.10 3.58 -27.86
CA TYR A 101 -16.83 4.18 -28.30
C TYR A 101 -15.95 3.23 -29.13
N GLY A 102 -16.45 2.03 -29.47
CA GLY A 102 -15.70 1.02 -30.24
C GLY A 102 -14.49 0.45 -29.47
N GLU A 103 -13.76 -0.47 -30.09
CA GLU A 103 -12.57 -1.11 -29.48
C GLU A 103 -11.38 -0.16 -29.34
N PHE A 104 -11.43 1.00 -30.01
CA PHE A 104 -10.34 1.98 -30.07
C PHE A 104 -10.81 3.34 -29.51
N PRO A 105 -10.92 3.47 -28.17
CA PRO A 105 -11.38 4.70 -27.52
C PRO A 105 -10.57 5.92 -27.93
N GLN A 106 -9.29 5.79 -28.29
CA GLN A 106 -8.45 6.91 -28.74
C GLN A 106 -8.98 7.66 -29.99
N ARG A 107 -9.96 7.10 -30.70
CA ARG A 107 -10.63 7.71 -31.86
C ARG A 107 -11.93 8.45 -31.50
N TYR A 108 -11.99 9.15 -30.37
CA TYR A 108 -13.15 9.95 -29.94
C TYR A 108 -13.47 11.14 -30.90
N ALA A 109 -13.77 10.87 -32.16
CA ALA A 109 -14.76 11.63 -32.90
C ALA A 109 -16.08 10.86 -32.73
N PRO A 110 -17.17 11.50 -32.28
CA PRO A 110 -18.48 10.87 -32.37
C PRO A 110 -18.68 10.45 -33.83
N ILE A 111 -19.06 9.19 -34.05
CA ILE A 111 -19.56 8.76 -35.35
C ILE A 111 -20.90 9.48 -35.50
N ILE A 112 -20.88 10.63 -36.19
CA ILE A 112 -22.07 11.36 -36.62
C ILE A 112 -22.69 10.58 -37.77
#